data_AF-A0A098ELZ8-F1
#
_entry.id   AF-A0A098ELZ8-F1
#
_cell.length_a   1.000
_cell.length_b   1.000
_cell.length_c   1.000
_cell.angle_alpha   90.00
_cell.angle_beta   90.00
_cell.angle_gamma   90.00
#
_symmetry.space_group_name_H-M   'P 1'
#
loop_
_entity.id
_entity.type
_entity.pdbx_description
1 polymer ?
#
loop_
_entity_poly.entity_id
_entity_poly.type
_entity_poly.pdbx_seq_one_letter_code
_entity_poly.pdbx_strand_id
1 'polypeptide(L)'
;MKKIKDERLILKNLQHIRIAYVVQTLGILLILGYELIQGGLEGMRENPIWLVFMLTTVVYAYVSMSTSVDHEREKRSPKKSLAIGLIVTITIAAGVVVLTAMTPGFAWADGFLIGGILCVCGLVPLVYIYRLRMKRTMELEE
;
A
#
# COMPACT_ATOMS: atom_id res chain seq x y z
N MET A 1 3.48 20.40 27.56
CA MET A 1 2.53 20.90 26.53
C MET A 1 1.12 20.88 27.10
N LYS A 2 0.35 21.96 26.94
CA LYS A 2 -1.10 21.94 27.30
C LYS A 2 -1.85 21.12 26.24
N LYS A 3 -2.66 20.16 26.67
CA LYS A 3 -3.55 19.43 25.75
C LYS A 3 -4.58 20.39 25.17
N ILE A 4 -4.66 20.45 23.86
CA ILE A 4 -5.71 21.18 23.14
C ILE A 4 -7.02 20.42 23.38
N LYS A 5 -8.02 21.09 23.95
CA LYS A 5 -9.35 20.50 24.20
C LYS A 5 -10.43 20.99 23.23
N ASP A 6 -10.18 22.09 22.52
CA ASP A 6 -11.14 22.68 21.58
C ASP A 6 -11.10 21.93 20.23
N GLU A 7 -12.24 21.41 19.79
CA GLU A 7 -12.43 20.68 18.54
C GLU A 7 -12.00 21.50 17.31
N ARG A 8 -12.26 22.82 17.31
CA ARG A 8 -11.90 23.69 16.18
C ARG A 8 -10.39 23.81 16.02
N LEU A 9 -9.66 23.86 17.13
CA LEU A 9 -8.20 23.90 17.14
C LEU A 9 -7.62 22.53 16.75
N ILE A 10 -8.25 21.42 17.16
CA ILE A 10 -7.86 20.06 16.75
C ILE A 10 -7.96 19.93 15.23
N LEU A 11 -9.07 20.38 14.63
CA LEU A 11 -9.27 20.32 13.18
C LEU A 11 -8.23 21.14 12.40
N LYS A 12 -7.90 22.35 12.89
CA LYS A 12 -6.81 23.16 12.32
C LYS A 12 -5.46 22.47 12.44
N ASN A 13 -5.17 21.84 13.59
CA ASN A 13 -3.93 21.10 13.78
C ASN A 13 -3.83 19.89 12.82
N LEU A 14 -4.92 19.17 12.59
CA LEU A 14 -4.99 18.09 11.59
C LEU A 14 -4.72 18.61 10.17
N GLN A 15 -5.24 19.78 9.81
CA GLN A 15 -4.93 20.42 8.53
C GLN A 15 -3.45 20.80 8.42
N HIS A 16 -2.84 21.33 9.48
CA HIS A 16 -1.40 21.63 9.49
C HIS A 16 -0.55 20.37 9.34
N ILE A 17 -0.88 19.29 10.06
CA ILE A 17 -0.21 18.00 9.94
C ILE A 17 -0.34 17.46 8.52
N ARG A 18 -1.52 17.57 7.89
CA ARG A 18 -1.73 17.16 6.49
C ARG A 18 -0.83 17.93 5.53
N ILE A 19 -0.75 19.26 5.66
CA ILE A 19 0.11 20.08 4.80
C ILE A 19 1.58 19.69 5.00
N ALA A 20 2.03 19.58 6.25
CA ALA A 20 3.40 19.17 6.55
C ALA A 20 3.73 17.79 5.97
N TYR A 21 2.81 16.83 6.09
CA TYR A 21 2.96 15.49 5.52
C TYR A 21 3.08 15.51 3.99
N VAL A 22 2.26 16.32 3.30
CA VAL A 22 2.35 16.47 1.84
C VAL A 22 3.69 17.08 1.44
N VAL A 23 4.13 18.15 2.10
CA VAL A 23 5.42 18.79 1.82
C VAL A 23 6.58 17.83 2.08
N GLN A 24 6.56 17.09 3.20
CA GLN A 24 7.58 16.09 3.53
C GLN A 24 7.62 14.98 2.48
N THR A 25 6.46 14.47 2.07
CA THR A 25 6.36 13.42 1.06
C THR A 25 6.93 13.90 -0.28
N LEU A 26 6.59 15.12 -0.70
CA LEU A 26 7.14 15.71 -1.93
C LEU A 26 8.66 15.92 -1.83
N GLY A 27 9.16 16.40 -0.69
CA GLY A 27 10.59 16.56 -0.46
C GLY A 27 11.35 15.23 -0.58
N ILE A 28 10.82 14.17 0.04
CA ILE A 28 11.40 12.82 -0.05
C ILE A 28 11.38 12.33 -1.51
N LEU A 29 10.27 12.49 -2.23
CA LEU A 29 10.16 12.08 -3.63
C LEU A 29 11.15 12.83 -4.54
N LEU A 30 11.40 14.12 -4.29
CA LEU A 30 12.38 14.90 -5.05
C LEU A 30 13.81 14.42 -4.79
N ILE A 31 14.16 14.14 -3.54
CA ILE A 31 15.50 13.62 -3.18
C ILE A 31 15.73 12.26 -3.83
N LEU A 32 14.78 11.33 -3.66
CA LEU A 32 14.88 9.99 -4.23
C LEU A 32 14.83 10.03 -5.77
N GLY A 33 14.04 10.93 -6.36
CA GLY A 33 13.99 11.13 -7.80
C GLY A 33 15.29 11.69 -8.37
N TYR A 34 15.98 12.56 -7.63
CA TYR A 34 17.30 13.06 -8.02
C TYR A 34 18.34 11.93 -8.00
N GLU A 35 18.37 11.12 -6.95
CA GLU A 35 19.27 9.97 -6.87
C GLU A 35 18.96 8.90 -7.91
N LEU A 36 17.69 8.72 -8.26
CA LEU A 36 17.29 7.83 -9.35
C LEU A 36 17.88 8.27 -10.69
N ILE A 37 17.97 9.58 -10.95
CA ILE A 37 18.56 10.12 -12.18
C ILE A 37 20.10 9.98 -12.17
N GLN A 38 20.75 10.14 -11.01
CA GLN A 38 22.21 10.12 -10.92
C GLN A 38 22.82 8.72 -10.77
N GLY A 39 22.26 7.91 -9.87
CA GLY A 39 22.77 6.60 -9.49
C GLY A 39 21.88 5.43 -9.92
N GLY A 40 20.81 5.72 -10.67
CA GLY A 40 19.85 4.70 -11.08
C GLY A 40 19.07 4.11 -9.91
N LEU A 41 18.48 2.93 -10.13
CA LEU A 41 17.70 2.22 -9.11
C LEU A 41 18.55 1.78 -7.91
N GLU A 42 19.84 1.50 -8.12
CA GLU A 42 20.76 1.07 -7.08
C GLU A 42 21.04 2.23 -6.11
N GLY A 43 21.42 3.40 -6.65
CA GLY A 43 21.70 4.60 -5.85
C GLY A 43 20.50 5.05 -5.02
N MET A 44 19.28 4.95 -5.57
CA MET A 44 18.07 5.27 -4.81
C MET A 44 17.81 4.26 -3.67
N ARG A 45 18.08 2.97 -3.86
CA ARG A 45 17.83 1.93 -2.86
C ARG A 45 18.85 1.91 -1.73
N GLU A 46 20.09 2.31 -2.01
CA GLU A 46 21.15 2.45 -1.01
C GLU A 46 20.89 3.61 -0.04
N ASN A 47 20.09 4.61 -0.44
CA ASN A 47 19.77 5.71 0.44
C ASN A 47 18.83 5.27 1.59
N PRO A 48 19.21 5.49 2.86
CA PRO A 48 18.36 5.14 4.00
C PRO A 48 16.99 5.83 3.99
N ILE A 49 16.86 6.99 3.36
CA ILE A 49 15.58 7.71 3.17
C ILE A 49 14.59 6.85 2.39
N TRP A 50 15.05 6.07 1.41
CA TRP A 50 14.20 5.17 0.63
C TRP A 50 13.56 4.10 1.51
N LEU A 51 14.35 3.50 2.40
CA LEU A 51 13.86 2.47 3.33
C LEU A 51 12.81 3.05 4.28
N VAL A 52 13.07 4.23 4.86
CA VAL A 52 12.12 4.89 5.77
C VAL A 52 10.84 5.26 5.02
N PHE A 53 10.96 5.76 3.79
CA PHE A 53 9.82 6.07 2.94
C PHE A 53 8.96 4.84 2.62
N MET A 54 9.60 3.72 2.26
CA MET A 54 8.89 2.46 1.98
C MET A 54 8.17 1.94 3.23
N LEU A 55 8.85 1.90 4.38
CA LEU A 55 8.26 1.44 5.63
C LEU A 55 7.05 2.30 6.04
N THR A 56 7.21 3.63 6.02
CA THR A 56 6.13 4.57 6.39
C THR A 56 4.95 4.45 5.44
N THR A 57 5.19 4.30 4.14
CA THR A 57 4.13 4.11 3.14
C THR A 57 3.37 2.80 3.35
N VAL A 58 4.07 1.70 3.67
CA VAL A 58 3.43 0.41 3.97
C VAL A 58 2.53 0.53 5.21
N VAL A 59 3.04 1.10 6.30
CA VAL A 59 2.25 1.31 7.53
C VAL A 59 1.04 2.20 7.25
N TYR A 60 1.23 3.31 6.54
CA TYR A 60 0.15 4.21 6.15
C TYR A 60 -0.92 3.50 5.31
N ALA A 61 -0.52 2.64 4.36
CA ALA A 61 -1.46 1.87 3.54
C ALA A 61 -2.35 0.95 4.40
N TYR A 62 -1.77 0.25 5.39
CA TYR A 62 -2.55 -0.61 6.29
C TYR A 62 -3.51 0.17 7.20
N VAL A 63 -3.09 1.32 7.74
CA VAL A 63 -3.95 2.19 8.57
C VAL A 63 -5.05 2.85 7.73
N SER A 64 -4.72 3.28 6.51
CA SER A 64 -5.70 3.84 5.58
C SER A 64 -6.73 2.78 5.18
N MET A 65 -6.29 1.53 5.01
CA MET A 65 -7.15 0.41 4.64
C MET A 65 -8.15 0.06 5.75
N SER A 66 -7.73 0.02 7.03
CA SER A 66 -8.68 -0.19 8.13
C SER A 66 -9.73 0.92 8.18
N THR A 67 -9.29 2.17 8.09
CA THR A 67 -10.19 3.34 8.11
C THR A 67 -11.18 3.33 6.95
N SER A 68 -10.72 2.91 5.76
CA SER A 68 -11.57 2.81 4.57
C SER A 68 -12.64 1.73 4.69
N VAL A 69 -12.35 0.61 5.35
CA VAL A 69 -13.33 -0.46 5.58
C VAL A 69 -14.42 0.01 6.54
N ASP A 70 -14.07 0.79 7.56
CA ASP A 70 -15.04 1.31 8.54
C ASP A 70 -15.98 2.35 7.94
N HIS A 71 -15.48 3.18 7.00
CA HIS A 71 -16.26 4.20 6.30
C HIS A 71 -17.00 3.69 5.04
N GLU A 72 -16.91 2.40 4.72
CA GLU A 72 -17.57 1.81 3.54
C GLU A 72 -19.10 1.87 3.74
N ARG A 73 -19.82 2.63 2.89
CA ARG A 73 -21.27 2.90 3.01
C ARG A 73 -22.15 1.71 2.64
N GLU A 74 -21.69 0.84 1.75
CA GLU A 74 -22.42 -0.36 1.33
C GLU A 74 -21.90 -1.61 2.03
N LYS A 75 -22.81 -2.50 2.45
CA LYS A 75 -22.45 -3.85 2.91
C LYS A 75 -21.92 -4.66 1.73
N ARG A 76 -20.61 -4.58 1.47
CA ARG A 76 -19.94 -5.52 0.55
C ARG A 76 -19.76 -6.86 1.23
N SER A 77 -20.31 -7.91 0.64
CA SER A 77 -20.10 -9.28 1.12
C SER A 77 -18.60 -9.62 1.13
N PRO A 78 -18.02 -10.02 2.28
CA PRO A 78 -16.57 -10.24 2.42
C PRO A 78 -16.01 -11.23 1.39
N LYS A 79 -16.77 -12.30 1.10
CA LYS A 79 -16.38 -13.37 0.17
C LYS A 79 -16.29 -12.90 -1.29
N LYS A 80 -17.26 -12.10 -1.77
CA LYS A 80 -17.23 -11.60 -3.15
C LYS A 80 -16.08 -10.62 -3.37
N SER A 81 -15.79 -9.75 -2.39
CA SER A 81 -14.67 -8.83 -2.53
C SER A 81 -13.31 -9.52 -2.47
N LEU A 82 -13.16 -10.58 -1.67
CA LEU A 82 -11.94 -11.39 -1.68
C LEU A 82 -11.77 -12.05 -3.05
N ALA A 83 -12.83 -12.65 -3.60
CA ALA A 83 -12.78 -13.29 -4.92
C ALA A 83 -12.37 -12.31 -6.03
N ILE A 84 -12.95 -11.12 -6.07
CA ILE A 84 -12.58 -10.08 -7.05
C ILE A 84 -11.11 -9.67 -6.86
N GLY A 85 -10.70 -9.42 -5.61
CA GLY A 85 -9.31 -9.05 -5.32
C GLY A 85 -8.31 -10.13 -5.74
N LEU A 86 -8.63 -11.39 -5.47
CA LEU A 86 -7.80 -12.53 -5.85
C LEU A 86 -7.68 -12.67 -7.38
N ILE A 87 -8.79 -12.51 -8.12
CA ILE A 87 -8.79 -12.55 -9.58
C ILE A 87 -7.91 -11.44 -10.14
N VAL A 88 -8.00 -10.23 -9.59
CA VAL A 88 -7.17 -9.09 -10.03
C VAL A 88 -5.69 -9.37 -9.74
N THR A 89 -5.35 -9.84 -8.55
CA THR A 89 -3.96 -10.18 -8.18
C THR A 89 -3.39 -11.28 -9.08
N ILE A 90 -4.16 -12.34 -9.36
CA ILE A 90 -3.74 -13.43 -10.25
C ILE A 90 -3.54 -12.90 -11.68
N THR A 91 -4.45 -12.07 -12.18
CA THR A 91 -4.34 -11.47 -13.52
C THR A 91 -3.07 -10.63 -13.65
N ILE A 92 -2.76 -9.81 -12.64
CA ILE A 92 -1.53 -8.99 -12.63
C ILE A 92 -0.29 -9.88 -12.58
N ALA A 93 -0.28 -10.88 -11.69
CA ALA A 93 0.86 -11.80 -11.55
C ALA A 93 1.11 -12.57 -12.85
N ALA A 94 0.05 -13.08 -13.50
CA ALA A 94 0.15 -13.74 -14.80
C ALA A 94 0.68 -12.80 -15.90
N GLY A 95 0.22 -11.55 -15.92
CA GLY A 95 0.74 -10.53 -16.83
C GLY A 95 2.25 -10.31 -16.67
N VAL A 96 2.74 -10.27 -15.43
CA VAL A 96 4.18 -10.12 -15.15
C VAL A 96 4.98 -11.35 -15.56
N VAL A 97 4.46 -12.57 -15.34
CA VAL A 97 5.11 -13.81 -15.81
C VAL A 97 5.26 -13.81 -17.33
N VAL A 98 4.21 -13.41 -18.06
CA VAL A 98 4.25 -13.35 -19.53
C VAL A 98 5.23 -12.27 -20.01
N LEU A 99 5.21 -11.07 -19.41
CA LEU A 99 6.13 -9.99 -19.78
C LEU A 99 7.59 -10.38 -19.55
N THR A 100 7.89 -10.98 -18.40
CA THR A 100 9.25 -11.44 -18.08
C THR A 100 9.71 -12.56 -19.01
N ALA A 101 8.84 -13.52 -19.36
CA ALA A 101 9.15 -14.57 -20.32
C ALA A 101 9.39 -14.06 -21.76
N MET A 102 8.81 -12.91 -22.13
CA MET A 102 9.08 -12.24 -23.42
C MET A 102 10.36 -11.39 -23.42
N THR A 103 10.98 -11.17 -22.25
CA THR A 103 12.15 -10.30 -22.14
C THR A 103 13.43 -11.11 -22.39
N PRO A 104 14.27 -10.75 -23.37
CA PRO A 104 15.51 -11.48 -23.65
C PRO A 104 16.46 -11.35 -22.46
N GLY A 105 16.92 -12.49 -21.94
CA GLY A 105 17.84 -12.57 -20.78
C GLY A 105 17.21 -13.12 -19.49
N PHE A 106 15.89 -13.32 -19.44
CA PHE A 106 15.21 -13.97 -18.31
C PHE A 106 14.73 -15.38 -18.69
N ALA A 107 14.92 -16.35 -17.78
CA ALA A 107 14.38 -17.68 -17.95
C ALA A 107 12.89 -17.71 -17.53
N TRP A 108 12.14 -18.69 -18.03
CA TRP A 108 10.76 -18.94 -17.59
C TRP A 108 10.65 -19.13 -16.08
N ALA A 109 11.70 -19.72 -15.46
CA ALA A 109 11.78 -19.90 -14.01
C ALA A 109 11.80 -18.55 -13.25
N ASP A 110 12.48 -17.53 -13.77
CA ASP A 110 12.57 -16.21 -13.14
C ASP A 110 11.20 -15.50 -13.15
N GLY A 111 10.46 -15.65 -14.26
CA GLY A 111 9.11 -15.13 -14.38
C GLY A 111 8.17 -15.73 -13.34
N PHE A 112 8.19 -17.07 -13.16
CA PHE A 112 7.42 -17.73 -12.11
C PHE A 112 7.84 -17.32 -10.70
N LEU A 113 9.13 -17.07 -10.47
CA LEU A 113 9.65 -16.64 -9.17
C LEU A 113 9.14 -15.24 -8.82
N ILE A 114 9.24 -14.29 -9.76
CA ILE A 114 8.72 -12.92 -9.61
C ILE A 114 7.19 -12.92 -9.46
N GLY A 115 6.49 -13.69 -10.31
CA GLY A 115 5.03 -13.83 -10.23
C GLY A 115 4.57 -14.45 -8.91
N GLY A 116 5.32 -15.41 -8.38
CA GLY A 116 5.08 -16.03 -7.08
C GLY A 116 5.24 -15.03 -5.93
N ILE A 117 6.31 -14.24 -5.93
CA ILE A 117 6.53 -13.17 -4.93
C ILE A 117 5.37 -12.16 -4.98
N LEU A 118 4.97 -11.70 -6.17
CA LEU A 118 3.86 -10.77 -6.34
C LEU A 118 2.54 -11.36 -5.82
N CYS A 119 2.30 -12.65 -6.06
CA CYS A 119 1.12 -13.34 -5.57
C CYS A 119 1.08 -13.36 -4.04
N VAL A 120 2.18 -13.72 -3.38
CA VAL A 120 2.29 -13.70 -1.90
C VAL A 120 2.09 -12.28 -1.36
N CYS A 121 2.76 -11.28 -1.95
CA CYS A 121 2.62 -9.88 -1.56
C CYS A 121 1.19 -9.34 -1.73
N GLY A 122 0.46 -9.80 -2.75
CA GLY A 122 -0.94 -9.41 -2.97
C GLY A 122 -1.92 -10.15 -2.05
N LEU A 123 -1.64 -11.42 -1.70
CA LEU A 123 -2.49 -12.22 -0.83
C LEU A 123 -2.56 -11.66 0.60
N VAL A 124 -1.44 -11.19 1.15
CA VAL A 124 -1.39 -10.71 2.54
C VAL A 124 -2.38 -9.53 2.79
N PRO A 125 -2.38 -8.44 2.00
CA PRO A 125 -3.39 -7.39 2.10
C PRO A 125 -4.82 -7.89 1.89
N LEU A 126 -5.05 -8.78 0.93
CA LEU A 126 -6.41 -9.30 0.66
C LEU A 126 -6.99 -10.07 1.84
N VAL A 127 -6.16 -10.92 2.48
CA VAL A 127 -6.55 -11.65 3.69
C VAL A 127 -6.80 -10.67 4.84
N TYR A 128 -5.97 -9.63 4.97
CA TYR A 128 -6.16 -8.60 5.98
C TYR A 128 -7.50 -7.85 5.81
N ILE A 129 -7.83 -7.40 4.60
CA ILE A 129 -9.15 -6.78 4.30
C ILE A 129 -10.29 -7.73 4.63
N TYR A 130 -10.17 -8.99 4.24
CA TYR A 130 -11.22 -9.99 4.50
C TYR A 130 -11.48 -10.14 6.00
N ARG A 131 -10.41 -10.21 6.80
CA ARG A 131 -10.51 -10.24 8.27
C ARG A 131 -11.18 -8.99 8.82
N LEU A 132 -10.82 -7.79 8.34
CA LEU A 132 -11.44 -6.53 8.75
C LEU A 132 -12.95 -6.49 8.43
N ARG A 133 -13.33 -6.83 7.20
CA ARG A 133 -14.74 -6.85 6.81
C ARG A 133 -15.56 -7.91 7.55
N MET A 134 -14.95 -9.05 7.85
CA MET A 134 -15.61 -10.11 8.62
C MET A 134 -15.87 -9.65 10.06
N LYS A 135 -14.90 -9.02 10.72
CA LYS A 135 -15.09 -8.40 12.05
C LYS A 135 -16.22 -7.38 12.05
N ARG A 136 -16.22 -6.44 11.10
CA ARG A 136 -17.29 -5.44 10.97
C ARG A 136 -18.68 -6.06 10.76
N THR A 137 -18.76 -7.19 10.04
CA THR A 137 -20.05 -7.86 9.82
C THR A 137 -20.58 -8.47 11.11
N MET A 138 -19.70 -9.08 11.92
CA MET A 138 -20.06 -9.61 13.24
C MET A 138 -20.54 -8.51 14.20
N GLU A 139 -19.83 -7.39 14.27
CA GLU A 139 -20.20 -6.22 15.10
C GLU A 139 -21.53 -5.57 14.68
N LEU A 140 -21.98 -5.77 13.44
CA LEU A 140 -23.27 -5.27 12.95
C LEU A 140 -24.42 -6.28 13.11
N GLU A 141 -24.11 -7.52 13.48
CA GLU A 141 -25.09 -8.59 13.73
C GLU A 141 -25.38 -8.79 15.23
N GLU A 142 -24.48 -8.34 16.12
CA GLU A 142 -24.70 -8.15 17.57
C GLU A 142 -25.51 -6.88 17.89
#